data_AF-A0A1F5YEB6-F1
#
_entry.id   AF-A0A1F5YEB6-F1
#
_cell.length_a   1.000
_cell.length_b   1.000
_cell.length_c   1.000
_cell.angle_alpha   90.00
_cell.angle_beta   90.00
_cell.angle_gamma   90.00
#
_symmetry.space_group_name_H-M   'P 1'
#
loop_
_entity.id
_entity.type
_entity.pdbx_description
1 polymer ?
#
loop_
_entity_poly.entity_id
_entity_poly.type
_entity_poly.pdbx_seq_one_letter_code
_entity_poly.pdbx_strand_id
1 'polypeptide(L)'
;MPRLSREALESYRKEGFYLYHQPLLSPGKFKKLKDIFEELLEKKGPDDLDVPHFEEPRLLEFLLDEGVLDLVECILGPDFGLWSSHFISKPPRTGKMTPWHEDSAYWEGRFDRYEDIVTIWLAIDPATKDNGCMRVIPESHRLGGFSHYVQMEVPTDRIFTREIDAVDETKAVYFELEPDQCSLHDSRL
;
A
#
# COMPACT_ATOMS: atom_id res chain seq x y z
N MET A 1 -18.73 9.87 -7.64
CA MET A 1 -17.91 8.91 -6.90
C MET A 1 -16.58 8.79 -7.63
N PRO A 2 -15.45 8.59 -6.92
CA PRO A 2 -14.13 8.49 -7.53
C PRO A 2 -14.09 7.32 -8.52
N ARG A 3 -13.55 7.56 -9.72
CA ARG A 3 -13.47 6.54 -10.76
C ARG A 3 -12.24 6.78 -11.61
N LEU A 4 -11.52 5.71 -11.95
CA LEU A 4 -10.39 5.82 -12.85
C LEU A 4 -10.89 6.11 -14.28
N SER A 5 -10.24 7.06 -14.94
CA SER A 5 -10.42 7.25 -16.38
C SER A 5 -9.83 6.05 -17.13
N ARG A 6 -10.16 5.94 -18.41
CA ARG A 6 -9.58 4.90 -19.26
C ARG A 6 -8.05 5.02 -19.33
N GLU A 7 -7.55 6.24 -19.44
CA GLU A 7 -6.13 6.56 -19.50
C GLU A 7 -5.44 6.21 -18.18
N ALA A 8 -6.08 6.49 -17.04
CA ALA A 8 -5.58 6.10 -15.72
C ALA A 8 -5.47 4.58 -15.58
N LEU A 9 -6.48 3.83 -16.04
CA LEU A 9 -6.47 2.37 -16.02
C LEU A 9 -5.43 1.76 -16.98
N GLU A 10 -5.25 2.36 -18.15
CA GLU A 10 -4.19 1.97 -19.09
C GLU A 10 -2.80 2.23 -18.50
N SER A 11 -2.62 3.36 -17.80
CA SER A 11 -1.40 3.66 -17.05
C SER A 11 -1.15 2.64 -15.93
N TYR A 12 -2.17 2.33 -15.11
CA TYR A 12 -2.08 1.31 -14.06
C TYR A 12 -1.59 -0.04 -14.64
N ARG A 13 -2.22 -0.51 -15.71
CA ARG A 13 -1.84 -1.77 -16.36
C ARG A 13 -0.44 -1.73 -16.94
N LYS A 14 -0.02 -0.57 -17.47
CA LYS A 14 1.33 -0.38 -18.03
C LYS A 14 2.38 -0.44 -16.93
N GLU A 15 2.27 0.46 -15.95
CA GLU A 15 3.29 0.76 -14.94
C GLU A 15 3.21 -0.14 -13.70
N GLY A 16 2.07 -0.79 -13.46
CA GLY A 16 1.80 -1.62 -12.28
C GLY A 16 1.25 -0.83 -11.09
N PHE A 17 1.12 0.49 -11.23
CA PHE A 17 0.53 1.38 -10.23
C PHE A 17 -0.13 2.61 -10.84
N TYR A 18 -0.92 3.30 -10.03
CA TYR A 18 -1.48 4.61 -10.33
C TYR A 18 -1.59 5.47 -9.06
N LEU A 19 -1.22 6.75 -9.16
CA LEU A 19 -1.36 7.72 -8.06
C LEU A 19 -2.64 8.52 -8.23
N TYR A 20 -3.55 8.39 -7.28
CA TYR A 20 -4.81 9.11 -7.24
C TYR A 20 -4.68 10.35 -6.37
N HIS A 21 -4.34 11.48 -7.00
CA HIS A 21 -4.08 12.77 -6.33
C HIS A 21 -5.36 13.56 -5.99
N GLN A 22 -6.43 12.88 -5.59
CA GLN A 22 -7.65 13.51 -5.09
C GLN A 22 -8.02 12.90 -3.74
N PRO A 23 -8.67 13.67 -2.85
CA PRO A 23 -9.21 13.13 -1.61
C PRO A 23 -10.11 11.92 -1.89
N LEU A 24 -9.81 10.79 -1.25
CA LEU A 24 -10.55 9.55 -1.42
C LEU A 24 -11.80 9.54 -0.56
N LEU A 25 -11.69 10.00 0.69
CA LEU A 25 -12.77 10.01 1.65
C LEU A 25 -13.39 11.41 1.77
N SER A 26 -14.59 11.48 2.35
CA SER A 26 -15.11 12.78 2.80
C SER A 26 -14.24 13.31 3.96
N PRO A 27 -14.11 14.64 4.15
CA PRO A 27 -13.30 15.20 5.23
C PRO A 27 -13.67 14.65 6.63
N GLY A 28 -14.96 14.38 6.87
CA GLY A 28 -15.43 13.80 8.13
C GLY A 28 -14.99 12.34 8.31
N LYS A 29 -15.06 11.53 7.25
CA LYS A 29 -14.57 10.15 7.27
C LYS A 29 -13.05 10.10 7.42
N PHE A 30 -12.32 10.90 6.66
CA PHE A 30 -10.86 10.95 6.75
C PHE A 30 -10.40 11.34 8.16
N LYS A 31 -11.02 12.36 8.77
CA LYS A 31 -10.72 12.72 10.16
C LYS A 31 -10.98 11.55 11.11
N LYS A 32 -12.11 10.86 10.98
CA LYS A 32 -12.46 9.73 11.83
C LYS A 32 -11.48 8.56 11.68
N LEU A 33 -11.04 8.26 10.46
CA LEU A 33 -9.99 7.26 10.21
C LEU A 33 -8.70 7.63 10.93
N LYS A 34 -8.27 8.89 10.82
CA LYS A 34 -7.09 9.38 11.52
C LYS A 34 -7.22 9.27 13.04
N ASP A 35 -8.36 9.66 13.61
CA ASP A 35 -8.61 9.52 15.05
C ASP A 35 -8.49 8.04 15.50
N ILE A 36 -9.04 7.09 14.73
CA ILE A 36 -8.92 5.65 15.04
C ILE A 36 -7.47 5.17 14.92
N PHE A 37 -6.73 5.62 13.91
CA PHE A 37 -5.30 5.30 13.77
C PHE A 37 -4.49 5.75 14.99
N GLU A 38 -4.68 6.99 15.44
CA GLU A 38 -4.00 7.53 16.63
C GLU A 38 -4.36 6.74 17.90
N GLU A 39 -5.64 6.40 18.09
CA GLU A 39 -6.09 5.55 19.21
C GLU A 39 -5.41 4.18 19.22
N LEU A 40 -5.27 3.55 18.04
CA LEU A 40 -4.63 2.24 17.91
C LEU A 40 -3.12 2.34 18.10
N LEU A 41 -2.49 3.39 17.54
CA LEU A 41 -1.07 3.64 17.67
C LEU A 41 -0.67 3.86 19.13
N GLU A 42 -1.47 4.61 19.91
CA GLU A 42 -1.24 4.80 21.35
C GLU A 42 -1.34 3.49 22.14
N LYS A 43 -2.27 2.61 21.76
CA LYS A 43 -2.53 1.35 22.48
C LYS A 43 -1.54 0.24 22.14
N LYS A 44 -1.20 0.09 20.86
CA LYS A 44 -0.42 -1.06 20.33
C LYS A 44 1.02 -0.70 19.98
N GLY A 45 1.30 0.57 19.74
CA GLY A 45 2.57 1.02 19.20
C GLY A 45 2.67 0.86 17.67
N PRO A 46 3.78 1.31 17.06
CA PRO A 46 3.91 1.45 15.61
C PRO A 46 4.15 0.14 14.85
N ASP A 47 4.56 -0.93 15.55
CA ASP A 47 4.96 -2.21 14.95
C ASP A 47 3.83 -3.28 14.99
N ASP A 48 2.71 -3.03 15.70
CA ASP A 48 1.63 -4.02 15.94
C ASP A 48 0.28 -3.54 15.36
N LEU A 49 0.29 -3.20 14.07
CA LEU A 49 -0.88 -2.69 13.34
C LEU A 49 -1.15 -3.48 12.04
N ASP A 50 -0.87 -4.80 12.08
CA ASP A 50 -1.20 -5.74 11.02
C ASP A 50 -2.62 -6.29 11.19
N VAL A 51 -3.38 -6.32 10.09
CA VAL A 51 -4.79 -6.76 10.03
C VAL A 51 -5.71 -6.23 11.16
N PRO A 52 -5.63 -4.94 11.55
CA PRO A 52 -6.37 -4.43 12.72
C PRO A 52 -7.89 -4.51 12.56
N HIS A 53 -8.40 -4.62 11.33
CA HIS A 53 -9.83 -4.71 11.04
C HIS A 53 -10.52 -5.95 11.66
N PHE A 54 -9.78 -7.01 12.01
CA PHE A 54 -10.34 -8.15 12.72
C PHE A 54 -10.73 -7.82 14.18
N GLU A 55 -10.02 -6.89 14.80
CA GLU A 55 -10.24 -6.49 16.20
C GLU A 55 -10.90 -5.10 16.32
N GLU A 56 -10.83 -4.30 15.25
CA GLU A 56 -11.37 -2.96 15.17
C GLU A 56 -12.38 -2.84 14.02
N PRO A 57 -13.65 -3.25 14.23
CA PRO A 57 -14.66 -3.25 13.18
C PRO A 57 -15.06 -1.84 12.73
N ARG A 58 -14.71 -0.78 13.47
CA ARG A 58 -14.89 0.61 13.00
C ARG A 58 -14.14 0.88 11.69
N LEU A 59 -13.06 0.13 11.41
CA LEU A 59 -12.29 0.28 10.17
C LEU A 59 -13.07 -0.14 8.92
N LEU A 60 -14.07 -1.01 9.06
CA LEU A 60 -14.88 -1.47 7.92
C LEU A 60 -15.65 -0.32 7.25
N GLU A 61 -15.92 0.78 7.97
CA GLU A 61 -16.54 1.98 7.40
C GLU A 61 -15.70 2.62 6.27
N PHE A 62 -14.38 2.48 6.34
CA PHE A 62 -13.44 3.04 5.37
C PHE A 62 -13.00 2.00 4.35
N LEU A 63 -12.73 0.77 4.81
CA LEU A 63 -12.32 -0.33 3.93
C LEU A 63 -13.42 -0.73 2.94
N LEU A 64 -14.69 -0.50 3.30
CA LEU A 64 -15.86 -0.76 2.45
C LEU A 64 -16.55 0.54 2.00
N ASP A 65 -15.85 1.68 2.04
CA ASP A 65 -16.38 2.94 1.52
C ASP A 65 -16.61 2.85 0.01
N GLU A 66 -17.73 3.38 -0.48
CA GLU A 66 -18.09 3.34 -1.90
C GLU A 66 -16.98 3.90 -2.80
N GLY A 67 -16.27 4.96 -2.37
CA GLY A 67 -15.19 5.51 -3.16
C GLY A 67 -13.96 4.60 -3.24
N VAL A 68 -13.68 3.84 -2.18
CA VAL A 68 -12.63 2.82 -2.18
C VAL A 68 -13.02 1.69 -3.12
N LEU A 69 -14.24 1.17 -2.97
CA LEU A 69 -14.75 0.05 -3.79
C LEU A 69 -14.80 0.41 -5.28
N ASP A 70 -15.26 1.62 -5.63
CA ASP A 70 -15.33 2.08 -7.02
C ASP A 70 -13.96 2.13 -7.71
N LEU A 71 -12.91 2.52 -6.97
CA LEU A 71 -11.55 2.54 -7.53
C LEU A 71 -11.01 1.12 -7.75
N VAL A 72 -11.25 0.19 -6.82
CA VAL A 72 -10.82 -1.21 -6.96
C VAL A 72 -11.59 -1.91 -8.07
N GLU A 73 -12.90 -1.69 -8.16
CA GLU A 73 -13.78 -2.28 -9.18
C GLU A 73 -13.31 -1.92 -10.60
N CYS A 74 -12.76 -0.72 -10.80
CA CYS A 74 -12.20 -0.33 -12.10
C CYS A 74 -11.06 -1.25 -12.57
N ILE A 75 -10.35 -1.88 -11.64
CA ILE A 75 -9.18 -2.73 -11.91
C ILE A 75 -9.59 -4.21 -11.90
N LEU A 76 -10.26 -4.67 -10.84
CA LEU A 76 -10.58 -6.08 -10.61
C LEU A 76 -11.92 -6.53 -11.21
N GLY A 77 -12.80 -5.58 -11.57
CA GLY A 77 -14.19 -5.88 -11.91
C GLY A 77 -15.07 -6.01 -10.66
N PRO A 78 -16.33 -6.45 -10.82
CA PRO A 78 -17.38 -6.30 -9.80
C PRO A 78 -17.35 -7.32 -8.67
N ASP A 79 -16.51 -8.35 -8.74
CA ASP A 79 -16.48 -9.45 -7.77
C ASP A 79 -15.10 -9.55 -7.13
N PHE A 80 -14.93 -8.88 -6.00
CA PHE A 80 -13.70 -8.84 -5.22
C PHE A 80 -14.01 -8.77 -3.72
N GLY A 81 -13.01 -9.09 -2.90
CA GLY A 81 -13.14 -9.11 -1.45
C GLY A 81 -11.98 -8.42 -0.75
N LEU A 82 -12.25 -7.88 0.43
CA LEU A 82 -11.22 -7.41 1.34
C LEU A 82 -10.50 -8.63 1.94
N TRP A 83 -9.18 -8.71 1.71
CA TRP A 83 -8.33 -9.76 2.28
C TRP A 83 -7.55 -9.31 3.51
N SER A 84 -6.99 -8.10 3.47
CA SER A 84 -6.10 -7.59 4.50
C SER A 84 -6.18 -6.07 4.61
N SER A 85 -5.77 -5.54 5.75
CA SER A 85 -5.53 -4.11 5.96
C SER A 85 -4.31 -3.95 6.85
N HIS A 86 -3.59 -2.84 6.74
CA HIS A 86 -2.42 -2.57 7.57
C HIS A 86 -2.27 -1.07 7.78
N PHE A 87 -1.93 -0.63 9.00
CA PHE A 87 -1.46 0.73 9.21
C PHE A 87 0.06 0.76 9.32
N ILE A 88 0.70 1.60 8.51
CA ILE A 88 2.16 1.75 8.52
C ILE A 88 2.49 3.07 9.20
N SER A 89 3.21 3.00 10.33
CA SER A 89 3.74 4.18 11.02
C SER A 89 5.25 4.29 10.82
N LYS A 90 5.74 5.48 10.47
CA LYS A 90 7.17 5.80 10.37
C LYS A 90 7.50 6.95 11.32
N PRO A 91 7.76 6.67 12.61
CA PRO A 91 8.12 7.71 13.56
C PRO A 91 9.36 8.50 13.11
N PRO A 92 9.44 9.82 13.35
CA PRO A 92 10.58 10.62 12.94
C PRO A 92 11.90 10.05 13.48
N ARG A 93 12.88 9.87 12.59
CA ARG A 93 14.27 9.41 12.89
C ARG A 93 14.42 7.97 13.39
N THR A 94 13.34 7.33 13.83
CA THR A 94 13.36 5.94 14.34
C THR A 94 12.51 4.98 13.53
N GLY A 95 11.78 5.48 12.53
CA GLY A 95 11.03 4.66 11.57
C GLY A 95 11.96 3.69 10.85
N LYS A 96 11.62 2.41 10.91
CA LYS A 96 12.39 1.35 10.26
C LYS A 96 12.21 1.41 8.74
N MET A 97 13.24 1.12 7.98
CA MET A 97 13.14 1.01 6.53
C MET A 97 12.37 -0.25 6.13
N THR A 98 11.52 -0.10 5.10
CA THR A 98 10.95 -1.23 4.38
C THR A 98 11.86 -1.51 3.18
N PRO A 99 12.62 -2.62 3.16
CA PRO A 99 13.49 -2.96 2.03
C PRO A 99 12.69 -3.28 0.76
N TRP A 100 13.38 -3.35 -0.38
CA TRP A 100 12.77 -3.76 -1.65
C TRP A 100 12.15 -5.15 -1.55
N HIS A 101 10.87 -5.23 -1.91
CA HIS A 101 10.08 -6.45 -1.89
C HIS A 101 8.86 -6.30 -2.80
N GLU A 102 8.24 -7.45 -3.10
CA GLU A 102 6.93 -7.60 -3.71
C GLU A 102 5.99 -8.20 -2.65
N ASP A 103 4.74 -7.73 -2.58
CA ASP A 103 3.74 -8.30 -1.68
C ASP A 103 3.46 -9.78 -2.00
N SER A 104 3.50 -10.15 -3.29
CA SER A 104 3.26 -11.50 -3.77
C SER A 104 4.20 -12.53 -3.13
N ALA A 105 5.45 -12.16 -2.85
CA ALA A 105 6.42 -13.03 -2.20
C ALA A 105 6.03 -13.36 -0.75
N TYR A 106 5.42 -12.42 -0.04
CA TYR A 106 4.94 -12.65 1.33
C TYR A 106 3.63 -13.43 1.38
N TRP A 107 2.87 -13.40 0.29
CA TRP A 107 1.59 -14.07 0.15
C TRP A 107 1.68 -15.37 -0.66
N GLU A 108 2.89 -15.89 -0.90
CA GLU A 108 3.11 -17.10 -1.68
C GLU A 108 2.25 -18.28 -1.18
N GLY A 109 1.54 -18.93 -2.10
CA GLY A 109 0.65 -20.06 -1.81
C GLY A 109 -0.68 -19.70 -1.16
N ARG A 110 -0.98 -18.41 -0.93
CA ARG A 110 -2.29 -17.96 -0.43
C ARG A 110 -3.29 -17.64 -1.53
N PHE A 111 -2.82 -17.42 -2.75
CA PHE A 111 -3.63 -17.06 -3.90
C PHE A 111 -3.18 -17.81 -5.15
N ASP A 112 -4.13 -18.07 -6.06
CA ASP A 112 -3.84 -18.70 -7.34
C ASP A 112 -3.34 -17.69 -8.39
N ARG A 113 -3.70 -16.41 -8.25
CA ARG A 113 -3.46 -15.34 -9.22
C ARG A 113 -3.12 -14.03 -8.52
N TYR A 114 -1.88 -13.60 -8.62
CA TYR A 114 -1.38 -12.39 -7.95
C TYR A 114 -1.63 -11.11 -8.76
N GLU A 115 -1.87 -11.25 -10.07
CA GLU A 115 -2.33 -10.15 -10.93
C GLU A 115 -3.74 -9.66 -10.62
N ASP A 116 -4.52 -10.44 -9.85
CA ASP A 116 -5.88 -10.10 -9.43
C ASP A 116 -5.90 -9.51 -8.00
N ILE A 117 -4.75 -9.03 -7.50
CA ILE A 117 -4.63 -8.41 -6.17
C ILE A 117 -4.18 -6.95 -6.31
N VAL A 118 -4.97 -6.04 -5.74
CA VAL A 118 -4.72 -4.59 -5.74
C VAL A 118 -4.59 -4.10 -4.30
N THR A 119 -3.51 -3.40 -4.02
CA THR A 119 -3.34 -2.65 -2.77
C THR A 119 -3.75 -1.19 -3.00
N ILE A 120 -4.60 -0.66 -2.13
CA ILE A 120 -4.79 0.79 -1.97
C ILE A 120 -3.96 1.25 -0.78
N TRP A 121 -3.01 2.14 -1.02
CA TRP A 121 -2.23 2.78 0.04
C TRP A 121 -2.68 4.23 0.19
N LEU A 122 -3.39 4.53 1.28
CA LEU A 122 -3.94 5.84 1.60
C LEU A 122 -3.01 6.60 2.54
N ALA A 123 -2.64 7.82 2.18
CA ALA A 123 -1.82 8.70 3.01
C ALA A 123 -2.65 9.30 4.15
N ILE A 124 -2.36 8.94 5.41
CA ILE A 124 -2.95 9.57 6.60
C ILE A 124 -2.28 10.93 6.91
N ASP A 125 -0.97 10.98 6.68
CA ASP A 125 -0.12 12.16 6.78
C ASP A 125 0.59 12.38 5.44
N PRO A 126 1.16 13.57 5.16
CA PRO A 126 1.89 13.81 3.92
C PRO A 126 2.97 12.75 3.73
N ALA A 127 3.00 12.10 2.58
CA ALA A 127 4.04 11.16 2.18
C ALA A 127 4.99 11.88 1.22
N THR A 128 6.25 12.03 1.61
CA THR A 128 7.28 12.76 0.87
C THR A 128 8.56 11.95 0.81
N LYS A 129 9.49 12.31 -0.08
CA LYS A 129 10.82 11.68 -0.09
C LYS A 129 11.55 11.84 1.25
N ASP A 130 11.39 12.99 1.88
CA ASP A 130 12.11 13.34 3.11
C ASP A 130 11.61 12.58 4.35
N ASN A 131 10.38 12.07 4.34
CA ASN A 131 9.81 11.30 5.44
C ASN A 131 9.54 9.82 5.11
N GLY A 132 10.08 9.32 3.99
CA GLY A 132 10.07 7.91 3.66
C GLY A 132 8.79 7.41 2.99
N CYS A 133 8.24 8.18 2.03
CA CYS A 133 7.22 7.66 1.14
C CYS A 133 7.66 6.39 0.40
N MET A 134 6.69 5.62 -0.09
CA MET A 134 6.97 4.45 -0.92
C MET A 134 7.70 4.86 -2.19
N ARG A 135 8.53 3.95 -2.70
CA ARG A 135 9.09 4.01 -4.05
C ARG A 135 8.98 2.64 -4.71
N VAL A 136 8.80 2.65 -6.02
CA VAL A 136 8.57 1.44 -6.82
C VAL A 136 9.43 1.48 -8.09
N ILE A 137 9.64 0.33 -8.70
CA ILE A 137 10.21 0.23 -10.05
C ILE A 137 9.05 0.08 -11.03
N PRO A 138 8.78 1.05 -11.91
CA PRO A 138 7.70 0.91 -12.88
C PRO A 138 7.88 -0.33 -13.76
N GLU A 139 6.76 -0.95 -14.12
CA GLU A 139 6.69 -2.13 -14.99
C GLU A 139 7.30 -3.43 -14.40
N SER A 140 7.78 -3.44 -13.14
CA SER A 140 8.38 -4.62 -12.47
C SER A 140 7.40 -5.79 -12.33
N HIS A 141 6.11 -5.51 -12.10
CA HIS A 141 5.05 -6.51 -11.98
C HIS A 141 4.92 -7.42 -13.22
N ARG A 142 5.41 -6.96 -14.39
CA ARG A 142 5.43 -7.73 -15.64
C ARG A 142 6.43 -8.89 -15.63
N LEU A 143 7.35 -8.90 -14.67
CA LEU A 143 8.26 -10.02 -14.44
C LEU A 143 7.58 -11.20 -13.74
N GLY A 144 6.35 -11.02 -13.25
CA GLY A 144 5.53 -12.06 -12.63
C GLY A 144 5.58 -12.08 -11.10
N GLY A 145 6.34 -11.18 -10.48
CA GLY A 145 6.67 -11.22 -9.06
C GLY A 145 7.61 -12.38 -8.72
N PHE A 146 7.74 -12.67 -7.43
CA PHE A 146 8.60 -13.73 -6.90
C PHE A 146 10.07 -13.57 -7.33
N SER A 147 10.55 -12.33 -7.30
CA SER A 147 11.95 -11.99 -7.53
C SER A 147 12.89 -12.75 -6.59
N HIS A 148 14.18 -12.79 -6.92
CA HIS A 148 15.17 -13.42 -6.05
C HIS A 148 15.43 -12.57 -4.80
N TYR A 149 15.41 -13.21 -3.62
CA TYR A 149 15.62 -12.56 -2.33
C TYR A 149 16.86 -13.08 -1.63
N VAL A 150 17.70 -12.16 -1.17
CA VAL A 150 18.86 -12.46 -0.34
C VAL A 150 18.54 -12.24 1.13
N GLN A 151 19.16 -13.04 2.00
CA GLN A 151 19.13 -12.82 3.44
C GLN A 151 20.05 -11.67 3.81
N MET A 152 19.55 -10.74 4.62
CA MET A 152 20.34 -9.65 5.16
C MET A 152 20.88 -10.01 6.55
N GLU A 153 22.06 -9.48 6.90
CA GLU A 153 22.51 -9.46 8.31
C GLU A 153 21.53 -8.63 9.12
N VAL A 154 20.96 -9.20 10.19
CA VAL A 154 19.82 -8.64 10.96
C VAL A 154 20.14 -7.24 11.49
N PRO A 155 19.63 -6.16 10.89
CA PRO A 155 19.87 -4.82 11.38
C PRO A 155 18.63 -4.31 12.12
N THR A 156 18.85 -3.55 13.20
CA THR A 156 17.79 -3.08 14.10
C THR A 156 16.85 -2.04 13.48
N ASP A 157 17.18 -1.55 12.28
CA ASP A 157 16.52 -0.43 11.59
C ASP A 157 15.64 -0.85 10.40
N ARG A 158 15.39 -2.14 10.18
CA ARG A 158 14.54 -2.66 9.09
C ARG A 158 13.37 -3.50 9.59
N ILE A 159 12.26 -3.48 8.86
CA ILE A 159 11.08 -4.32 9.20
C ILE A 159 11.15 -5.74 8.64
N PHE A 160 11.95 -5.98 7.59
CA PHE A 160 12.15 -7.30 6.99
C PHE A 160 13.62 -7.72 7.00
N THR A 161 13.86 -9.02 6.98
CA THR A 161 15.21 -9.63 7.03
C THR A 161 15.72 -10.09 5.67
N ARG A 162 14.93 -9.88 4.61
CA ARG A 162 15.27 -10.22 3.23
C ARG A 162 14.95 -9.02 2.33
N GLU A 163 15.69 -8.90 1.23
CA GLU A 163 15.46 -7.89 0.20
C GLU A 163 15.74 -8.47 -1.19
N ILE A 164 15.19 -7.84 -2.22
CA ILE A 164 15.50 -8.14 -3.62
C ILE A 164 16.89 -7.55 -3.95
N ASP A 165 17.80 -8.38 -4.47
CA ASP A 165 19.21 -8.03 -4.67
C ASP A 165 19.51 -7.26 -5.98
N ALA A 166 18.67 -7.43 -7.00
CA ALA A 166 18.92 -6.92 -8.35
C ALA A 166 18.01 -5.74 -8.75
N VAL A 167 17.85 -4.75 -7.86
CA VAL A 167 17.02 -3.56 -8.12
C VAL A 167 17.84 -2.41 -8.71
N ASP A 168 17.46 -1.95 -9.90
CA ASP A 168 18.00 -0.72 -10.51
C ASP A 168 17.29 0.51 -9.94
N GLU A 169 17.78 1.01 -8.80
CA GLU A 169 17.17 2.14 -8.09
C GLU A 169 17.13 3.43 -8.92
N THR A 170 17.91 3.55 -10.00
CA THR A 170 17.88 4.75 -10.87
C THR A 170 16.55 4.91 -11.60
N LYS A 171 15.75 3.84 -11.68
CA LYS A 171 14.40 3.82 -12.27
C LYS A 171 13.30 4.07 -11.24
N ALA A 172 13.64 4.21 -9.96
CA ALA A 172 12.65 4.31 -8.91
C ALA A 172 11.76 5.56 -9.05
N VAL A 173 10.46 5.36 -8.91
CA VAL A 173 9.46 6.43 -8.84
C VAL A 173 8.94 6.48 -7.41
N TYR A 174 8.82 7.69 -6.87
CA TYR A 174 8.38 7.94 -5.50
C TYR A 174 6.90 8.28 -5.46
N PHE A 175 6.18 7.71 -4.50
CA PHE A 175 4.74 7.92 -4.29
C PHE A 175 4.55 9.08 -3.30
N GLU A 176 4.86 10.30 -3.75
CA GLU A 176 4.59 11.50 -2.96
C GLU A 176 3.10 11.83 -2.99
N LEU A 177 2.46 11.89 -1.82
CA LEU A 177 1.01 11.99 -1.67
C LEU A 177 0.66 12.97 -0.55
N GLU A 178 -0.33 13.80 -0.79
CA GLU A 178 -0.95 14.61 0.28
C GLU A 178 -1.91 13.76 1.12
N PRO A 179 -2.25 14.18 2.35
CA PRO A 179 -3.26 13.50 3.16
C PRO A 179 -4.56 13.26 2.38
N ASP A 180 -5.12 12.06 2.55
CA ASP A 180 -6.31 11.55 1.88
C ASP A 180 -6.16 11.25 0.37
N GLN A 181 -4.94 11.38 -0.18
CA GLN A 181 -4.60 10.82 -1.50
C GLN A 181 -4.11 9.38 -1.36
N CYS A 182 -4.23 8.61 -2.42
CA CYS A 182 -3.80 7.20 -2.40
C CYS A 182 -3.03 6.77 -3.64
N SER A 183 -2.30 5.67 -3.50
CA SER A 183 -1.84 4.87 -4.64
C SER A 183 -2.68 3.61 -4.78
N LEU A 184 -2.81 3.12 -6.01
CA LEU A 184 -3.22 1.76 -6.31
C LEU A 184 -2.02 1.04 -6.91
N HIS A 185 -1.69 -0.16 -6.46
CA HIS A 185 -0.59 -0.94 -7.03
C HIS A 185 -0.88 -2.43 -7.04
N ASP A 186 -0.25 -3.11 -8.00
CA ASP A 186 -0.28 -4.57 -8.19
C ASP A 186 0.57 -5.24 -7.10
N SER A 187 0.13 -6.40 -6.60
CA SER A 187 0.86 -7.13 -5.54
C SER A 187 2.25 -7.62 -5.96
N ARG A 188 2.55 -7.65 -7.25
CA ARG A 188 3.83 -8.09 -7.81
C ARG A 188 4.79 -6.92 -8.08
N LEU A 189 4.38 -5.69 -7.76
CA LEU A 189 5.18 -4.48 -8.01
C LEU A 189 6.38 -4.39 -7.07
#